data_AF-A0A359GTS5-F1
#
_entry.id   AF-A0A359GTS5-F1
#
_cell.length_a   1.000
_cell.length_b   1.000
_cell.length_c   1.000
_cell.angle_alpha   90.00
_cell.angle_beta   90.00
_cell.angle_gamma   90.00
#
_symmetry.space_group_name_H-M   'P 1'
#
loop_
_entity.id
_entity.type
_entity.pdbx_description
1 polymer ?
#
loop_
_entity_poly.entity_id
_entity_poly.type
_entity_poly.pdbx_seq_one_letter_code
_entity_poly.pdbx_strand_id
1 'polypeptide(L)'
;LWWRRNAGLLTWGPAGIARIANGLDEIIATDANFRINGIQPVENPDGFRISHQDIAPGILLQKEDLTIEAFLVNHGDISPAFGFKVTTEDLSIVISGDTAFSDIIAEKARGVDILFHEVISRRGLEQNSPSFQRYHNSVHTTSDELARLAAIAQPKKLVLY
;
A
#
# COMPACT_ATOMS: atom_id res chain seq x y z
N LEU A 1 5.10 -16.81 10.85
CA LEU A 1 5.89 -17.88 10.18
C LEU A 1 4.95 -18.66 9.26
N TRP A 2 5.32 -18.90 8.00
CA TRP A 2 4.40 -19.41 6.97
C TRP A 2 3.87 -20.84 7.25
N TRP A 3 4.69 -21.70 7.87
CA TRP A 3 4.38 -23.13 8.13
C TRP A 3 3.32 -23.39 9.20
N ARG A 4 2.78 -22.33 9.82
CA ARG A 4 1.66 -22.36 10.78
C ARG A 4 0.39 -21.68 10.24
N ARG A 5 0.34 -21.44 8.94
CA ARG A 5 -0.84 -20.85 8.30
C ARG A 5 -1.74 -21.98 7.82
N ASN A 6 -3.03 -21.86 8.12
CA ASN A 6 -4.07 -22.75 7.58
C ASN A 6 -4.52 -22.34 6.16
N ALA A 7 -4.28 -21.09 5.76
CA ALA A 7 -4.61 -20.53 4.46
C ALA A 7 -3.39 -19.87 3.80
N GLY A 8 -3.38 -19.84 2.47
CA GLY A 8 -2.36 -19.14 1.68
C GLY A 8 -2.43 -17.62 1.84
N LEU A 9 -1.43 -16.91 1.32
CA LEU A 9 -1.42 -15.46 1.27
C LEU A 9 -1.84 -14.99 -0.13
N LEU A 10 -2.78 -14.04 -0.20
CA LEU A 10 -3.11 -13.32 -1.43
C LEU A 10 -2.52 -11.91 -1.37
N THR A 11 -1.83 -11.51 -2.43
CA THR A 11 -1.36 -10.14 -2.63
C THR A 11 -2.13 -9.47 -3.78
N TRP A 12 -2.49 -8.21 -3.56
CA TRP A 12 -3.05 -7.32 -4.57
C TRP A 12 -2.01 -6.27 -4.92
N GLY A 13 -1.73 -6.09 -6.21
CA GLY A 13 -0.71 -5.13 -6.62
C GLY A 13 -0.82 -4.71 -8.08
N PRO A 14 -0.01 -3.72 -8.49
CA PRO A 14 0.05 -3.29 -9.88
C PRO A 14 0.57 -4.42 -10.78
N ALA A 15 0.45 -4.22 -12.09
CA ALA A 15 1.05 -5.09 -13.08
C ALA A 15 2.53 -5.36 -12.75
N GLY A 16 2.88 -6.64 -12.66
CA GLY A 16 4.22 -7.10 -12.26
C GLY A 16 4.30 -7.70 -10.85
N ILE A 17 3.26 -7.59 -10.03
CA ILE A 17 3.22 -8.20 -8.68
C ILE A 17 3.42 -9.72 -8.72
N ALA A 18 2.97 -10.39 -9.78
CA ALA A 18 3.20 -11.81 -10.03
C ALA A 18 4.70 -12.18 -9.99
N ARG A 19 5.56 -11.35 -10.59
CA ARG A 19 7.01 -11.60 -10.64
C ARG A 19 7.62 -11.50 -9.24
N ILE A 20 7.17 -10.55 -8.44
CA ILE A 20 7.62 -10.37 -7.06
C ILE A 20 7.19 -11.56 -6.21
N ALA A 21 5.90 -11.95 -6.29
CA ALA A 21 5.35 -13.09 -5.56
C ALA A 21 6.11 -14.39 -5.88
N ASN A 22 6.27 -14.71 -7.17
CA ASN A 22 6.98 -15.91 -7.60
C ASN A 22 8.46 -15.89 -7.18
N GLY A 23 9.12 -14.73 -7.22
CA GLY A 23 10.50 -14.60 -6.76
C GLY A 23 10.65 -14.84 -5.25
N LEU A 24 9.68 -14.43 -4.43
CA LEU A 24 9.67 -14.72 -3.00
C LEU A 24 9.47 -16.22 -2.72
N ASP A 25 8.63 -16.88 -3.50
CA ASP A 25 8.44 -18.34 -3.43
C ASP A 25 9.76 -19.08 -3.74
N GLU A 26 10.52 -18.63 -4.74
CA GLU A 26 11.84 -19.18 -5.09
C GLU A 26 12.88 -18.96 -3.96
N ILE A 27 12.94 -17.76 -3.39
CA ILE A 27 13.89 -17.42 -2.32
C ILE A 27 13.70 -18.33 -1.10
N ILE A 28 12.45 -18.69 -0.77
CA ILE A 28 12.15 -19.52 0.40
C ILE A 28 12.06 -21.02 0.10
N ALA A 29 12.19 -21.44 -1.16
CA ALA A 29 11.97 -22.82 -1.60
C ALA A 29 12.81 -23.85 -0.82
N THR A 30 14.06 -23.52 -0.49
CA THR A 30 14.93 -24.38 0.31
C THR A 30 14.39 -24.58 1.73
N ASP A 31 14.02 -23.51 2.44
CA ASP A 31 13.40 -23.59 3.77
C ASP A 31 12.06 -24.34 3.71
N ALA A 32 11.24 -24.06 2.70
CA ALA A 32 10.00 -24.76 2.44
C ALA A 32 10.21 -26.27 2.31
N ASN A 33 11.14 -26.69 1.45
CA ASN A 33 11.44 -28.10 1.23
C ASN A 33 11.93 -28.79 2.53
N PHE A 34 12.81 -28.14 3.31
CA PHE A 34 13.30 -28.69 4.57
C PHE A 34 12.19 -28.87 5.61
N ARG A 35 11.22 -27.94 5.69
CA ARG A 35 10.12 -28.02 6.65
C ARG A 35 9.04 -29.00 6.21
N ILE A 36 8.66 -28.97 4.94
CA ILE A 36 7.60 -29.82 4.37
C ILE A 36 8.01 -31.29 4.45
N ASN A 37 9.25 -31.60 4.09
CA ASN A 37 9.76 -32.98 4.09
C ASN A 37 10.46 -33.37 5.41
N GLY A 38 10.47 -32.48 6.40
CA GLY A 38 11.07 -32.71 7.70
C GLY A 38 10.07 -33.22 8.74
N ILE A 39 10.43 -33.09 10.02
CA ILE A 39 9.58 -33.48 11.16
C ILE A 39 8.70 -32.33 11.68
N GLN A 40 8.76 -31.17 11.02
CA GLN A 40 8.04 -29.98 11.44
C GLN A 40 6.53 -30.17 11.21
N PRO A 41 5.67 -29.76 12.15
CA PRO A 41 4.22 -29.81 11.97
C PRO A 41 3.75 -28.71 11.01
N VAL A 42 3.98 -28.89 9.72
CA VAL A 42 3.50 -27.99 8.67
C VAL A 42 2.00 -28.19 8.50
N GLU A 43 1.21 -27.15 8.78
CA GLU A 43 -0.25 -27.21 8.63
C GLU A 43 -0.70 -27.18 7.15
N ASN A 44 -0.01 -26.38 6.33
CA ASN A 44 -0.28 -26.25 4.90
C ASN A 44 1.06 -26.23 4.12
N PRO A 45 1.36 -27.26 3.31
CA PRO A 45 2.56 -27.30 2.47
C PRO A 45 2.68 -26.13 1.49
N ASP A 46 1.57 -25.52 1.09
CA ASP A 46 1.55 -24.35 0.21
C ASP A 46 1.50 -23.02 0.99
N GLY A 47 1.56 -23.03 2.32
CA GLY A 47 1.44 -21.82 3.15
C GLY A 47 2.56 -20.78 2.94
N PHE A 48 3.67 -21.17 2.31
CA PHE A 48 4.75 -20.28 1.91
C PHE A 48 4.46 -19.55 0.60
N ARG A 49 3.60 -20.10 -0.27
CA ARG A 49 3.30 -19.54 -1.58
C ARG A 49 2.46 -18.29 -1.45
N ILE A 50 2.72 -17.34 -2.36
CA ILE A 50 1.98 -16.08 -2.43
C ILE A 50 1.15 -16.07 -3.71
N SER A 51 -0.17 -16.30 -3.57
CA SER A 51 -1.11 -16.01 -4.64
C SER A 51 -1.11 -14.51 -4.92
N HIS A 52 -1.30 -14.14 -6.17
CA HIS A 52 -1.23 -12.75 -6.61
C HIS A 52 -2.40 -12.42 -7.52
N GLN A 53 -2.80 -11.16 -7.48
CA GLN A 53 -3.81 -10.62 -8.37
C GLN A 53 -3.43 -9.18 -8.73
N ASP A 54 -3.29 -8.94 -10.03
CA ASP A 54 -3.15 -7.60 -10.58
C ASP A 54 -4.46 -6.82 -10.34
N ILE A 55 -4.33 -5.56 -9.93
CA ILE A 55 -5.48 -4.69 -9.65
C ILE A 55 -5.60 -3.53 -10.63
N ALA A 56 -6.84 -3.07 -10.77
CA ALA A 56 -7.20 -1.84 -11.47
C ALA A 56 -7.93 -0.91 -10.47
N PRO A 57 -7.97 0.41 -10.72
CA PRO A 57 -8.75 1.31 -9.87
C PRO A 57 -10.23 0.91 -9.86
N GLY A 58 -10.84 0.95 -8.68
CA GLY A 58 -12.20 0.52 -8.41
C GLY A 58 -12.33 -0.28 -7.11
N ILE A 59 -13.52 -0.87 -6.92
CA ILE A 59 -13.78 -1.74 -5.77
C ILE A 59 -13.10 -3.08 -5.99
N LEU A 60 -12.11 -3.39 -5.15
CA LEU A 60 -11.38 -4.66 -5.18
C LEU A 60 -12.11 -5.75 -4.41
N LEU A 61 -12.71 -5.37 -3.29
CA LEU A 61 -13.48 -6.26 -2.44
C LEU A 61 -14.70 -5.52 -1.91
N GLN A 62 -15.85 -6.17 -2.03
CA GLN A 62 -17.06 -5.80 -1.31
C GLN A 62 -17.63 -7.06 -0.68
N LYS A 63 -17.62 -7.13 0.65
CA LYS A 63 -18.10 -8.28 1.40
C LYS A 63 -18.70 -7.82 2.72
N GLU A 64 -19.98 -8.12 2.93
CA GLU A 64 -20.72 -7.71 4.13
C GLU A 64 -20.60 -6.19 4.34
N ASP A 65 -20.03 -5.75 5.45
CA ASP A 65 -19.77 -4.35 5.77
C ASP A 65 -18.43 -3.82 5.22
N LEU A 66 -17.51 -4.71 4.80
CA LEU A 66 -16.18 -4.33 4.32
C LEU A 66 -16.18 -3.98 2.82
N THR A 67 -15.73 -2.77 2.52
CA THR A 67 -15.42 -2.31 1.17
C THR A 67 -13.95 -1.87 1.08
N ILE A 68 -13.22 -2.42 0.11
CA ILE A 68 -11.85 -2.00 -0.23
C ILE A 68 -11.87 -1.44 -1.65
N GLU A 69 -11.62 -0.14 -1.76
CA GLU A 69 -11.44 0.58 -3.02
C GLU A 69 -9.95 0.87 -3.25
N ALA A 70 -9.45 0.60 -4.45
CA ALA A 70 -8.18 1.12 -4.94
C ALA A 70 -8.41 2.31 -5.88
N PHE A 71 -7.60 3.35 -5.78
CA PHE A 71 -7.64 4.50 -6.67
C PHE A 71 -6.22 4.91 -7.07
N LEU A 72 -6.08 5.54 -8.23
CA LEU A 72 -4.77 5.95 -8.73
C LEU A 72 -4.24 7.15 -7.96
N VAL A 73 -2.94 7.13 -7.68
CA VAL A 73 -2.18 8.24 -7.10
C VAL A 73 -1.01 8.61 -8.00
N ASN A 74 -0.41 9.78 -7.77
CA ASN A 74 0.65 10.29 -8.63
C ASN A 74 2.03 10.01 -8.02
N HIS A 75 2.69 8.95 -8.47
CA HIS A 75 4.08 8.67 -8.10
C HIS A 75 5.04 8.84 -9.30
N GLY A 76 4.74 9.82 -10.16
CA GLY A 76 5.50 10.13 -11.38
C GLY A 76 5.54 8.99 -12.38
N ASP A 77 6.76 8.57 -12.76
CA ASP A 77 6.98 7.49 -13.74
C ASP A 77 6.62 6.10 -13.19
N ILE A 78 6.44 5.97 -11.87
CA ILE A 78 5.96 4.73 -11.24
C ILE A 78 4.44 4.70 -11.41
N SER A 79 4.01 4.08 -12.52
CA SER A 79 2.60 3.98 -12.90
C SER A 79 2.23 2.56 -13.34
N PRO A 80 1.11 2.00 -12.85
CA PRO A 80 0.19 2.60 -11.89
C PRO A 80 0.71 2.57 -10.46
N ALA A 81 0.44 3.65 -9.70
CA ALA A 81 0.57 3.70 -8.25
C ALA A 81 -0.82 3.83 -7.62
N PHE A 82 -1.00 3.24 -6.44
CA PHE A 82 -2.32 3.11 -5.81
C PHE A 82 -2.36 3.66 -4.39
N GLY A 83 -3.44 4.38 -4.11
CA GLY A 83 -3.96 4.57 -2.76
C GLY A 83 -5.17 3.66 -2.54
N PHE A 84 -5.51 3.43 -1.27
CA PHE A 84 -6.60 2.54 -0.88
C PHE A 84 -7.55 3.24 0.08
N LYS A 85 -8.86 3.00 -0.08
CA LYS A 85 -9.88 3.35 0.90
C LYS A 85 -10.52 2.08 1.43
N VAL A 86 -10.49 1.91 2.74
CA VAL A 86 -11.14 0.80 3.45
C VAL A 86 -12.30 1.38 4.24
N THR A 87 -13.49 0.83 4.05
CA THR A 87 -14.70 1.26 4.75
C THR A 87 -15.39 0.05 5.37
N THR A 88 -15.74 0.14 6.65
CA THR A 88 -16.66 -0.74 7.38
C THR A 88 -17.90 0.07 7.81
N GLU A 89 -18.84 -0.53 8.55
CA GLU A 89 -19.99 0.19 9.11
C GLU A 89 -19.59 1.35 10.04
N ASP A 90 -18.46 1.22 10.74
CA ASP A 90 -18.04 2.11 11.83
C ASP A 90 -16.68 2.78 11.60
N LEU A 91 -15.97 2.44 10.52
CA LEU A 91 -14.61 2.90 10.28
C LEU A 91 -14.35 3.19 8.79
N SER A 92 -13.71 4.32 8.53
CA SER A 92 -13.21 4.70 7.22
C SER A 92 -11.73 5.07 7.29
N ILE A 93 -10.92 4.39 6.49
CA ILE A 93 -9.47 4.58 6.42
C ILE A 93 -9.09 4.90 4.98
N VAL A 94 -8.20 5.87 4.80
CA VAL A 94 -7.47 6.07 3.54
C VAL A 94 -5.98 5.86 3.77
N ILE A 95 -5.34 5.12 2.88
CA ILE A 95 -3.89 4.88 2.82
C ILE A 95 -3.41 5.44 1.48
N SER A 96 -2.53 6.45 1.53
CA SER A 96 -2.10 7.17 0.31
C SER A 96 -1.27 6.31 -0.65
N GLY A 97 -0.44 5.41 -0.13
CA GLY A 97 0.73 4.95 -0.87
C GLY A 97 1.74 6.10 -1.04
N ASP A 98 2.80 5.88 -1.81
CA ASP A 98 3.72 6.95 -2.16
C ASP A 98 3.11 7.79 -3.30
N THR A 99 3.14 9.11 -3.15
CA THR A 99 2.46 10.06 -4.02
C THR A 99 2.94 11.49 -3.81
N ALA A 100 3.02 12.26 -4.90
CA ALA A 100 2.95 13.71 -4.87
C ALA A 100 1.57 14.18 -4.40
N PHE A 101 1.43 15.49 -4.14
CA PHE A 101 0.15 16.09 -3.77
C PHE A 101 -0.97 15.64 -4.73
N SER A 102 -2.08 15.15 -4.18
CA SER A 102 -3.18 14.56 -4.93
C SER A 102 -4.54 15.04 -4.43
N ASP A 103 -5.27 15.74 -5.30
CA ASP A 103 -6.65 16.16 -5.03
C ASP A 103 -7.59 14.96 -4.85
N ILE A 104 -7.31 13.84 -5.54
CA ILE A 104 -8.06 12.59 -5.41
C ILE A 104 -7.98 12.08 -3.96
N ILE A 105 -6.80 12.14 -3.34
CA ILE A 105 -6.65 11.73 -1.94
C ILE A 105 -7.43 12.68 -1.03
N ALA A 106 -7.35 14.00 -1.26
CA ALA A 106 -8.11 14.98 -0.50
C ALA A 106 -9.63 14.73 -0.56
N GLU A 107 -10.14 14.32 -1.72
CA GLU A 107 -11.54 13.93 -1.92
C GLU A 107 -11.88 12.61 -1.21
N LYS A 108 -11.09 11.55 -1.47
CA LYS A 108 -11.32 10.21 -0.90
C LYS A 108 -11.23 10.19 0.63
N ALA A 109 -10.35 11.01 1.18
CA ALA A 109 -10.10 11.16 2.61
C ALA A 109 -11.00 12.19 3.29
N ARG A 110 -12.01 12.76 2.61
CA ARG A 110 -12.90 13.74 3.23
C ARG A 110 -13.66 13.15 4.42
N GLY A 111 -13.41 13.68 5.61
CA GLY A 111 -14.09 13.32 6.86
C GLY A 111 -13.80 11.90 7.36
N VAL A 112 -12.79 11.21 6.80
CA VAL A 112 -12.48 9.83 7.18
C VAL A 112 -11.98 9.74 8.63
N ASP A 113 -12.10 8.57 9.23
CA ASP A 113 -11.66 8.36 10.61
C ASP A 113 -10.13 8.42 10.71
N ILE A 114 -9.43 7.79 9.76
CA ILE A 114 -7.97 7.80 9.73
C ILE A 114 -7.45 7.99 8.31
N LEU A 115 -6.60 8.98 8.12
CA LEU A 115 -5.79 9.16 6.92
C LEU A 115 -4.34 8.77 7.25
N PHE A 116 -3.83 7.69 6.65
CA PHE A 116 -2.41 7.38 6.58
C PHE A 116 -1.84 8.01 5.31
N HIS A 117 -0.87 8.91 5.47
CA HIS A 117 -0.29 9.62 4.34
C HIS A 117 1.24 9.66 4.44
N GLU A 118 1.92 9.38 3.32
CA GLU A 118 3.36 9.58 3.23
C GLU A 118 3.71 11.06 3.42
N VAL A 119 4.87 11.36 4.01
CA VAL A 119 5.34 12.73 4.07
C VAL A 119 6.85 12.83 4.06
N ILE A 120 7.36 13.75 3.24
CA ILE A 120 8.75 14.16 3.30
C ILE A 120 8.90 15.56 3.92
N SER A 121 10.00 15.77 4.64
CA SER A 121 10.32 17.06 5.23
C SER A 121 10.63 18.09 4.14
N ARG A 122 9.83 19.17 4.02
CA ARG A 122 10.10 20.28 3.09
C ARG A 122 11.50 20.86 3.32
N ARG A 123 11.82 21.15 4.59
CA ARG A 123 13.13 21.69 4.99
C ARG A 123 14.27 20.71 4.71
N GLY A 124 14.03 19.41 4.89
CA GLY A 124 15.01 18.38 4.54
C GLY A 124 15.26 18.34 3.04
N LEU A 125 14.19 18.42 2.24
CA LEU A 125 14.27 18.41 0.78
C LEU A 125 15.06 19.62 0.25
N GLU A 126 14.84 20.81 0.80
CA GLU A 126 15.52 22.06 0.39
C GLU A 126 17.05 22.02 0.54
N GLN A 127 17.59 21.11 1.37
CA GLN A 127 19.04 20.93 1.54
C GLN A 127 19.70 20.13 0.41
N ASN A 128 18.91 19.52 -0.47
CA ASN A 128 19.41 18.68 -1.56
C ASN A 128 19.66 19.48 -2.84
N SER A 129 20.28 18.84 -3.83
CA SER A 129 20.53 19.46 -5.14
C SER A 129 19.22 19.84 -5.85
N PRO A 130 19.22 20.87 -6.73
CA PRO A 130 18.03 21.25 -7.48
C PRO A 130 17.40 20.11 -8.29
N SER A 131 18.19 19.16 -8.80
CA SER A 131 17.66 17.99 -9.52
C SER A 131 16.92 17.03 -8.59
N PHE A 132 17.46 16.78 -7.40
CA PHE A 132 16.82 15.93 -6.39
C PHE A 132 15.51 16.55 -5.88
N GLN A 133 15.53 17.87 -5.65
CA GLN A 133 14.33 18.63 -5.32
C GLN A 133 13.25 18.50 -6.39
N ARG A 134 13.59 18.67 -7.68
CA ARG A 134 12.63 18.50 -8.78
C ARG A 134 12.04 17.09 -8.81
N TYR A 135 12.90 16.07 -8.68
CA TYR A 135 12.46 14.67 -8.66
C TYR A 135 11.49 14.40 -7.50
N HIS A 136 11.88 14.68 -6.24
CA HIS A 136 11.01 14.36 -5.11
C HIS A 136 9.70 15.16 -5.10
N ASN A 137 9.70 16.43 -5.49
CA ASN A 137 8.45 17.20 -5.62
C ASN A 137 7.51 16.62 -6.69
N SER A 138 8.02 15.85 -7.66
CA SER A 138 7.17 15.19 -8.67
C SER A 138 6.58 13.85 -8.23
N VAL A 139 7.08 13.26 -7.13
CA VAL A 139 6.69 11.90 -6.72
C VAL A 139 6.32 11.74 -5.24
N HIS A 140 6.60 12.71 -4.38
CA HIS A 140 6.37 12.65 -2.93
C HIS A 140 5.67 13.91 -2.42
N THR A 141 4.97 13.79 -1.30
CA THR A 141 4.21 14.89 -0.70
C THR A 141 5.00 15.54 0.41
N THR A 142 5.20 16.87 0.33
CA THR A 142 5.92 17.58 1.39
C THR A 142 5.03 17.90 2.59
N SER A 143 5.65 18.17 3.74
CA SER A 143 4.93 18.51 4.98
C SER A 143 3.93 19.66 4.86
N ASP A 144 4.21 20.70 4.07
CA ASP A 144 3.29 21.82 3.81
C ASP A 144 2.16 21.46 2.83
N GLU A 145 2.44 20.59 1.86
CA GLU A 145 1.43 20.05 0.95
C GLU A 145 0.46 19.13 1.69
N LEU A 146 0.98 18.26 2.55
CA LEU A 146 0.15 17.40 3.39
C LEU A 146 -0.68 18.22 4.39
N ALA A 147 -0.13 19.29 4.97
CA ALA A 147 -0.91 20.18 5.82
C ALA A 147 -2.11 20.78 5.06
N ARG A 148 -1.90 21.19 3.80
CA ARG A 148 -2.97 21.71 2.93
C ARG A 148 -3.99 20.63 2.58
N LEU A 149 -3.53 19.43 2.22
CA LEU A 149 -4.38 18.28 1.92
C LEU A 149 -5.25 17.90 3.12
N ALA A 150 -4.65 17.78 4.30
CA ALA A 150 -5.34 17.46 5.54
C ALA A 150 -6.34 18.56 5.93
N ALA A 151 -6.05 19.84 5.65
CA ALA A 151 -7.00 20.93 5.85
C ALA A 151 -8.23 20.81 4.93
N ILE A 152 -8.09 20.27 3.71
CA ILE A 152 -9.21 20.03 2.80
C ILE A 152 -9.99 18.76 3.18
N ALA A 153 -9.26 17.70 3.52
CA ALA A 153 -9.82 16.39 3.83
C ALA A 153 -10.47 16.34 5.22
N GLN A 154 -9.95 17.07 6.22
CA GLN A 154 -10.44 17.06 7.60
C GLN A 154 -10.61 15.64 8.18
N PRO A 155 -9.59 14.75 8.12
CA PRO A 155 -9.68 13.44 8.74
C PRO A 155 -9.74 13.59 10.27
N LYS A 156 -10.42 12.68 10.98
CA LYS A 156 -10.45 12.68 12.45
C LYS A 156 -9.06 12.43 13.05
N LYS A 157 -8.24 11.64 12.35
CA LYS A 157 -6.83 11.39 12.68
C LYS A 157 -5.98 11.36 11.42
N LEU A 158 -4.87 12.08 11.44
CA LEU A 158 -3.81 12.00 10.44
C LEU A 158 -2.63 11.22 11.01
N VAL A 159 -2.17 10.19 10.29
CA VAL A 159 -0.98 9.39 10.59
C VAL A 159 0.03 9.62 9.48
N LEU A 160 1.23 10.03 9.88
CA LEU A 160 2.35 10.33 8.99
C LEU A 160 3.27 9.11 8.93
N TYR A 161 3.76 8.75 7.74
CA TYR A 161 4.80 7.73 7.57
C TYR A 161 5.85 8.14 6.55
#